data_AF-A0A8S3GNZ0-F1
#
_entry.id   AF-A0A8S3GNZ0-F1
#
_cell.length_a   1.000
_cell.length_b   1.000
_cell.length_c   1.000
_cell.angle_alpha   90.00
_cell.angle_beta   90.00
_cell.angle_gamma   90.00
#
_symmetry.space_group_name_H-M   'P 1'
#
loop_
_entity.id
_entity.type
_entity.pdbx_description
1 polymer ?
#
loop_
_entity_poly.entity_id
_entity_poly.type
_entity_poly.pdbx_seq_one_letter_code
_entity_poly.pdbx_strand_id
1 'polypeptide(L)'
;MNLFNESVDDIQYGENRENESKRAAIINEFYQYRKYVIEFNEKHKPDAGSAIVFWRTSGETFSILKGIAKKMLSTPATSVPSESCFSTSSALARKERA
;
A
#
# COMPACT_ATOMS: atom_id res chain seq x y z
N MET A 1 30.11 24.55 -30.33
CA MET A 1 29.32 23.31 -30.37
C MET A 1 29.06 22.92 -28.92
N ASN A 2 27.85 23.19 -28.41
CA ASN A 2 27.52 23.14 -26.98
C ASN A 2 27.14 21.71 -26.54
N LEU A 3 28.14 20.85 -26.34
CA LEU A 3 27.95 19.47 -25.86
C LEU A 3 27.23 19.39 -24.50
N PHE A 4 27.28 20.43 -23.68
CA PHE A 4 26.62 20.45 -22.38
C PHE A 4 25.09 20.61 -22.47
N ASN A 5 24.56 21.27 -23.51
CA ASN A 5 23.13 21.58 -23.58
C ASN A 5 22.30 20.38 -24.06
N GLU A 6 22.82 19.59 -25.01
CA GLU A 6 22.16 18.36 -25.48
C GLU A 6 22.01 17.32 -24.36
N SER A 7 23.02 17.20 -23.49
CA SER A 7 22.98 16.22 -22.39
C SER A 7 21.93 16.52 -21.32
N VAL A 8 21.61 17.80 -21.09
CA VAL A 8 20.61 18.21 -20.09
C VAL A 8 19.19 18.02 -20.61
N ASP A 9 18.99 18.33 -21.90
CA ASP A 9 17.71 18.10 -22.57
C ASP A 9 17.39 16.58 -22.61
N ASP A 10 18.36 15.74 -22.98
CA ASP A 10 18.17 14.27 -23.00
C ASP A 10 17.80 13.67 -21.63
N ILE A 11 18.34 14.21 -20.54
CA ILE A 11 18.00 13.79 -19.17
C ILE A 11 16.56 14.20 -18.82
N GLN A 12 16.17 15.44 -19.10
CA GLN A 12 14.80 15.91 -18.84
C GLN A 12 13.75 15.20 -19.70
N TYR A 13 14.07 14.90 -20.96
CA TYR A 13 13.19 14.13 -21.85
C TYR A 13 13.03 12.68 -21.39
N GLY A 14 14.10 12.07 -20.87
CA GLY A 14 14.06 10.72 -20.27
C GLY A 14 13.17 10.64 -19.03
N GLU A 15 13.34 11.56 -18.08
CA GLU A 15 12.53 11.62 -16.85
C GLU A 15 11.03 11.83 -17.14
N ASN A 16 10.70 12.69 -18.09
CA ASN A 16 9.30 12.96 -18.44
C ASN A 16 8.61 11.73 -19.05
N ARG A 17 9.30 10.99 -19.94
CA ARG A 17 8.78 9.74 -20.49
C ARG A 17 8.61 8.64 -19.44
N GLU A 18 9.57 8.52 -18.52
CA GLU A 18 9.47 7.54 -17.44
C GLU A 18 8.28 7.85 -16.51
N ASN A 19 8.06 9.13 -16.21
CA ASN A 19 6.91 9.58 -15.40
C ASN A 19 5.57 9.35 -16.11
N GLU A 20 5.48 9.59 -17.41
CA GLU A 20 4.29 9.26 -18.22
C GLU A 20 4.01 7.75 -18.21
N SER A 21 5.05 6.93 -18.36
CA SER A 21 4.94 5.47 -18.30
C SER A 21 4.47 4.97 -16.93
N LYS A 22 5.02 5.52 -15.84
CA LYS A 22 4.59 5.20 -14.46
C LYS A 22 3.13 5.60 -14.23
N ARG A 23 2.72 6.77 -14.70
CA ARG A 23 1.33 7.23 -14.60
C ARG A 23 0.37 6.32 -15.35
N ALA A 24 0.73 5.92 -16.57
CA ALA A 24 -0.06 4.96 -17.35
C ALA A 24 -0.18 3.60 -16.64
N ALA A 25 0.91 3.10 -16.04
CA ALA A 25 0.91 1.87 -15.26
C ALA A 25 -0.03 1.95 -14.05
N ILE A 26 0.00 3.06 -13.30
CA ILE A 26 -0.90 3.30 -12.16
C ILE A 26 -2.36 3.27 -12.61
N ILE A 27 -2.69 4.01 -13.67
CA ILE A 27 -4.06 4.07 -14.21
C ILE A 27 -4.54 2.68 -14.61
N ASN A 28 -3.70 1.92 -15.30
CA ASN A 28 -4.01 0.54 -15.69
C ASN A 28 -4.23 -0.37 -14.46
N GLU A 29 -3.37 -0.28 -13.44
CA GLU A 29 -3.56 -1.03 -12.18
C GLU A 29 -4.89 -0.69 -11.50
N PHE A 30 -5.32 0.58 -11.51
CA PHE A 30 -6.63 0.97 -10.96
C PHE A 30 -7.81 0.38 -11.73
N TYR A 31 -7.75 0.34 -13.06
CA TYR A 31 -8.79 -0.29 -13.87
C TYR A 31 -8.89 -1.78 -13.59
N GLN A 32 -7.74 -2.47 -13.51
CA GLN A 32 -7.69 -3.90 -13.18
C GLN A 32 -8.18 -4.16 -11.75
N TYR A 33 -7.77 -3.33 -10.79
CA TYR A 33 -8.19 -3.45 -9.39
C TYR A 33 -9.70 -3.49 -9.25
N ARG A 34 -10.41 -2.58 -9.93
CA ARG A 34 -11.88 -2.54 -9.89
C ARG A 34 -12.50 -3.86 -10.35
N LYS A 35 -11.98 -4.44 -11.44
CA LYS A 35 -12.47 -5.72 -11.96
C LYS A 35 -12.21 -6.86 -10.96
N TYR A 36 -11.00 -6.96 -10.44
CA TYR A 36 -10.61 -7.99 -9.48
C TYR A 36 -11.40 -7.92 -8.17
N VAL A 37 -11.72 -6.71 -7.70
CA VAL A 37 -12.54 -6.55 -6.48
C VAL A 37 -13.96 -7.04 -6.72
N ILE A 38 -14.56 -6.76 -7.88
CA ILE A 38 -15.90 -7.24 -8.22
C ILE A 38 -15.90 -8.78 -8.23
N GLU A 39 -14.96 -9.40 -8.94
CA GLU A 39 -14.82 -10.85 -9.02
C GLU A 39 -14.54 -11.50 -7.64
N PHE A 40 -13.78 -10.82 -6.78
CA PHE A 40 -13.51 -11.28 -5.42
C PHE A 40 -14.76 -11.24 -4.55
N ASN A 41 -15.52 -10.14 -4.62
CA ASN A 41 -16.74 -9.92 -3.83
C ASN A 41 -17.92 -10.80 -4.27
N GLU A 42 -17.94 -11.26 -5.52
CA GLU A 42 -18.90 -12.28 -5.97
C GLU A 42 -18.70 -13.62 -5.24
N LYS A 43 -17.46 -13.94 -4.88
CA LYS A 43 -17.08 -15.21 -4.23
C LYS A 43 -16.99 -15.11 -2.71
N HIS A 44 -16.75 -13.92 -2.18
CA HIS A 44 -16.53 -13.67 -0.76
C HIS A 44 -17.41 -12.54 -0.28
N LYS A 45 -18.18 -12.78 0.80
CA LYS A 45 -18.95 -11.72 1.45
C LYS A 45 -17.98 -10.74 2.13
N PRO A 46 -18.10 -9.42 1.91
CA PRO A 46 -17.24 -8.44 2.55
C PRO A 46 -17.34 -8.49 4.08
N ASP A 47 -16.20 -8.65 4.74
CA ASP A 47 -16.00 -8.61 6.18
C ASP A 47 -14.77 -7.75 6.55
N ALA A 48 -14.50 -7.63 7.85
CA ALA A 48 -13.39 -6.81 8.36
C ALA A 48 -12.00 -7.30 7.90
N GLY A 49 -11.85 -8.59 7.55
CA GLY A 49 -10.59 -9.18 7.08
C GLY A 49 -10.45 -9.25 5.57
N SER A 50 -11.54 -9.03 4.83
CA SER A 50 -11.64 -9.27 3.38
C SER A 50 -10.62 -8.47 2.58
N ALA A 51 -10.34 -7.23 3.00
CA ALA A 51 -9.32 -6.41 2.36
C ALA A 51 -7.93 -7.04 2.47
N ILE A 52 -7.56 -7.55 3.64
CA ILE A 52 -6.26 -8.20 3.86
C ILE A 52 -6.16 -9.49 3.04
N VAL A 53 -7.25 -10.27 3.00
CA VAL A 53 -7.32 -11.51 2.21
C VAL A 53 -7.18 -11.21 0.72
N PHE A 54 -7.90 -10.22 0.20
CA PHE A 54 -7.81 -9.78 -1.19
C PHE A 54 -6.36 -9.42 -1.57
N TRP A 55 -5.70 -8.55 -0.78
CA TRP A 55 -4.33 -8.12 -1.08
C TRP A 55 -3.30 -9.24 -0.91
N ARG A 56 -3.60 -10.29 -0.14
CA ARG A 56 -2.78 -11.49 -0.04
C ARG A 56 -2.89 -12.37 -1.28
N THR A 57 -4.10 -12.56 -1.82
CA THR A 57 -4.34 -13.46 -2.96
C THR A 57 -4.08 -12.82 -4.31
N SER A 58 -4.49 -11.56 -4.47
CA SER A 58 -4.50 -10.86 -5.76
C SER A 58 -3.44 -9.76 -5.83
N GLY A 59 -2.77 -9.45 -4.71
CA GLY A 59 -1.84 -8.32 -4.63
C GLY A 59 -0.60 -8.44 -5.52
N GLU A 60 -0.15 -9.66 -5.85
CA GLU A 60 1.02 -9.83 -6.74
C GLU A 60 0.80 -9.28 -8.15
N THR A 61 -0.45 -9.21 -8.60
CA THR A 61 -0.84 -8.61 -9.88
C THR A 61 -0.69 -7.08 -9.88
N PHE A 62 -0.59 -6.45 -8.70
CA PHE A 62 -0.57 -5.00 -8.53
C PHE A 62 0.74 -4.55 -7.88
N SER A 63 1.76 -4.31 -8.70
CA SER A 63 3.10 -3.96 -8.22
C SER A 63 3.13 -2.66 -7.42
N ILE A 64 2.36 -1.64 -7.85
CA ILE A 64 2.34 -0.33 -7.23
C ILE A 64 1.29 -0.27 -6.13
N LEU A 65 0.06 -0.70 -6.42
CA LEU A 65 -1.04 -0.61 -5.46
C LEU A 65 -0.83 -1.52 -4.25
N LYS A 66 -0.19 -2.69 -4.37
CA LYS A 66 0.11 -3.56 -3.23
C LYS A 66 0.96 -2.87 -2.18
N GLY A 67 1.97 -2.09 -2.60
CA GLY A 67 2.84 -1.35 -1.70
C GLY A 67 2.06 -0.32 -0.88
N ILE A 68 1.20 0.44 -1.54
CA ILE A 68 0.33 1.45 -0.93
C ILE A 68 -0.69 0.78 0.01
N ALA A 69 -1.38 -0.25 -0.47
CA ALA A 69 -2.38 -0.98 0.29
C ALA A 69 -1.81 -1.60 1.56
N LYS A 70 -0.63 -2.22 1.48
CA LYS A 70 0.06 -2.79 2.65
C LYS A 70 0.32 -1.71 3.70
N LYS A 71 0.80 -0.53 3.29
CA LYS A 71 1.07 0.58 4.22
C LYS A 71 -0.22 1.10 4.86
N MET A 72 -1.26 1.32 4.06
CA MET A 72 -2.54 1.83 4.55
C MET A 72 -3.24 0.85 5.50
N LEU A 73 -3.31 -0.43 5.12
CA LEU A 73 -4.00 -1.47 5.92
C LEU A 73 -3.24 -1.85 7.20
N SER A 74 -1.94 -1.64 7.24
CA SER A 74 -1.13 -1.88 8.45
C SER A 74 -1.16 -0.71 9.43
N THR A 75 -1.74 0.43 9.05
CA THR A 75 -1.82 1.60 9.91
C THR A 75 -3.08 1.48 10.78
N PRO A 76 -2.95 1.27 12.10
CA PRO A 76 -4.12 1.22 12.97
C PRO A 76 -4.81 2.59 12.99
N ALA A 77 -6.13 2.59 12.92
CA ALA A 77 -6.92 3.83 12.97
C ALA A 77 -6.86 4.53 14.32
N THR A 78 -6.48 3.82 15.39
CA THR A 78 -6.47 4.31 16.78
C THR A 78 -5.25 3.80 17.55
N SER A 79 -4.90 4.47 18.66
CA SER A 79 -3.84 4.07 19.61
C SER A 79 -4.24 2.92 20.54
N VAL A 80 -5.52 2.55 20.56
CA VAL A 80 -6.12 1.55 21.47
C VAL A 80 -5.36 0.23 21.56
N PRO A 81 -4.82 -0.36 20.46
CA PRO A 81 -4.01 -1.57 20.56
C PRO A 81 -2.78 -1.41 21.47
N SER A 82 -2.16 -0.22 21.46
CA SER A 82 -1.00 0.08 22.31
C SER A 82 -1.41 0.32 23.77
N GLU A 83 -2.56 0.96 24.00
CA GLU A 83 -3.10 1.22 25.35
C GLU A 83 -3.42 -0.07 26.10
N SER A 84 -3.94 -1.09 25.43
CA SER A 84 -4.17 -2.41 26.02
C SER A 84 -2.88 -3.06 26.51
N CYS A 85 -1.80 -2.93 25.74
CA CYS A 85 -0.47 -3.43 26.11
C CYS A 85 0.09 -2.68 27.34
N PHE A 86 -0.05 -1.36 27.39
CA PHE A 86 0.38 -0.55 28.53
C PHE A 86 -0.41 -0.88 29.80
N SER A 87 -1.73 -1.06 29.69
CA SER A 87 -2.57 -1.45 30.83
C SER A 87 -2.13 -2.80 31.41
N THR A 88 -1.96 -3.80 30.54
CA THR A 88 -1.55 -5.16 30.94
C THR A 88 -0.17 -5.19 31.58
N SER A 89 0.82 -4.51 30.97
CA SER A 89 2.18 -4.43 31.52
C SER A 89 2.22 -3.70 32.86
N SER A 90 1.44 -2.64 33.04
CA SER A 90 1.34 -1.94 34.32
C SER A 90 0.74 -2.79 35.44
N ALA A 91 -0.23 -3.66 35.11
CA ALA A 91 -0.83 -4.58 36.07
C ALA A 91 0.17 -5.66 36.52
N LEU A 92 0.92 -6.24 35.58
CA LEU A 92 2.02 -7.17 35.86
C LEU A 92 3.10 -6.53 36.73
N ALA A 93 3.55 -5.32 36.39
CA ALA A 93 4.58 -4.62 37.16
C ALA A 93 4.16 -4.32 38.61
N ARG A 94 2.87 -4.04 38.86
CA ARG A 94 2.34 -3.87 40.22
C ARG A 94 2.29 -5.17 40.99
N LYS A 95 1.92 -6.27 40.32
CA LYS A 95 1.84 -7.60 40.94
C LYS A 95 3.21 -8.11 41.39
N GLU A 96 4.25 -7.95 40.57
CA GLU A 96 5.61 -8.42 40.89
C GLU A 96 6.33 -7.55 41.94
N ARG A 97 5.78 -6.37 42.26
CA ARG A 97 6.35 -5.45 43.27
C ARG A 97 5.74 -5.66 44.67
N ALA A 98 4.59 -6.32 44.77
CA ALA A 98 3.89 -6.58 46.03
C ALA A 98 4.37 -7.90 46.67
#